data_AF-A0AAE0W759-F1
#
_entry.id   AF-A0AAE0W759-F1
#
_cell.length_a   1.000
_cell.length_b   1.000
_cell.length_c   1.000
_cell.angle_alpha   90.00
_cell.angle_beta   90.00
_cell.angle_gamma   90.00
#
_symmetry.space_group_name_H-M   'P 1'
#
loop_
_entity.id
_entity.type
_entity.pdbx_description
1 polymer ?
#
loop_
_entity_poly.entity_id
_entity_poly.type
_entity_poly.pdbx_seq_one_letter_code
_entity_poly.pdbx_strand_id
1 'polypeptide(L)'
;MAFSQDILSLDDIMIRHLGEGEKELHVLTYFQRKDSTMAERIKTNDRRPNHGKLLVAAIDFGTTCTGYAYSLTQDYERDPLNIGTKQSWKGSAEIGLQAPTSILFDPGKNFHSFGFEAENKYKDLAFKKQHRDWYFFRHFKMILHHVKNLTRDTDLEATNQKLMKARVVFTKAIKAVIEHLQTTVISTKSY
;
A
#
# COMPACT_ATOMS: atom_id res chain seq x y z
N MET A 1 8.57 -15.58 -11.25
CA MET A 1 7.09 -15.57 -11.39
C MET A 1 6.66 -14.12 -11.60
N ALA A 2 5.94 -13.79 -12.68
CA ALA A 2 5.49 -12.41 -12.94
C ALA A 2 3.97 -12.31 -12.70
N PHE A 3 3.57 -11.44 -11.76
CA PHE A 3 2.17 -11.09 -11.52
C PHE A 3 1.76 -9.95 -12.45
N SER A 4 0.54 -10.00 -13.00
CA SER A 4 -0.01 -8.85 -13.72
C SER A 4 -0.53 -7.84 -12.68
N GLN A 5 -0.08 -6.59 -12.77
CA GLN A 5 -0.79 -5.49 -12.13
C GLN A 5 -2.04 -5.22 -12.97
N ASP A 6 -3.16 -5.82 -12.61
CA ASP A 6 -4.42 -5.17 -12.94
C ASP A 6 -4.44 -3.90 -12.10
N ILE A 7 -4.19 -2.79 -12.79
CA ILE A 7 -4.06 -1.46 -12.23
C ILE A 7 -5.32 -1.20 -11.42
N LEU A 8 -5.18 -1.01 -10.10
CA LEU A 8 -6.24 -0.41 -9.28
C LEU A 8 -6.75 0.82 -10.04
N SER A 9 -7.98 0.75 -10.54
CA SER A 9 -8.69 1.95 -10.91
C SER A 9 -8.78 2.81 -9.65
N LEU A 10 -8.70 4.13 -9.79
CA LEU A 10 -9.00 5.04 -8.69
C LEU A 10 -10.41 4.80 -8.10
N ASP A 11 -11.28 4.10 -8.85
CA ASP A 11 -12.62 3.70 -8.44
C ASP A 11 -12.64 2.46 -7.53
N ASP A 12 -11.56 1.68 -7.45
CA ASP A 12 -11.46 0.48 -6.58
C ASP A 12 -11.15 0.85 -5.11
N ILE A 13 -10.70 2.09 -4.85
CA ILE A 13 -10.45 2.61 -3.51
C ILE A 13 -11.77 3.16 -2.96
N MET A 14 -12.61 2.28 -2.45
CA MET A 14 -13.87 2.66 -1.81
C MET A 14 -13.64 3.12 -0.37
N ILE A 15 -13.64 4.43 -0.14
CA ILE A 15 -13.79 5.00 1.21
C ILE A 15 -15.24 4.75 1.63
N ARG A 16 -15.48 3.77 2.50
CA ARG A 16 -16.81 3.49 3.04
C ARG A 16 -16.96 4.16 4.40
N HIS A 17 -18.06 4.87 4.60
CA HIS A 17 -18.46 5.35 5.92
C HIS A 17 -19.15 4.20 6.66
N LEU A 18 -18.52 3.69 7.71
CA LEU A 18 -19.09 2.66 8.59
C LEU A 18 -19.48 3.33 9.91
N GLY A 19 -20.69 3.90 9.95
CA GLY A 19 -21.29 4.42 11.18
C GLY A 19 -20.68 5.74 11.72
N GLU A 20 -21.35 6.27 12.74
CA GLU A 20 -20.94 7.51 13.43
C GLU A 20 -19.66 7.26 14.24
N GLY A 21 -18.50 7.51 13.64
CA GLY A 21 -17.24 7.63 14.38
C GLY A 21 -15.99 7.21 13.61
N GLU A 22 -16.09 6.24 12.70
CA GLU A 22 -14.91 5.67 12.04
C GLU A 22 -15.00 5.76 10.50
N LYS A 23 -14.08 6.52 9.92
CA LYS A 23 -13.81 6.49 8.48
C LYS A 23 -12.65 5.53 8.22
N GLU A 24 -12.98 4.27 7.99
CA GLU A 24 -12.00 3.27 7.62
C GLU A 24 -11.71 3.29 6.11
N LEU A 25 -10.44 3.08 5.78
CA LEU A 25 -10.00 2.93 4.40
C LEU A 25 -9.61 1.47 4.24
N HIS A 26 -10.53 0.66 3.75
CA HIS A 26 -10.28 -0.74 3.45
C HIS A 26 -9.84 -0.87 2.00
N VAL A 27 -8.59 -1.29 1.79
CA VAL A 27 -8.09 -1.62 0.46
C VAL A 27 -8.03 -3.14 0.35
N LEU A 28 -9.01 -3.72 -0.35
CA LEU A 28 -8.98 -5.12 -0.76
C LEU A 28 -8.35 -5.19 -2.15
N THR A 29 -7.17 -5.80 -2.25
CA THR A 29 -6.49 -6.01 -3.54
C THR A 29 -6.43 -7.49 -3.86
N TYR A 30 -6.65 -7.81 -5.14
CA TYR A 30 -6.55 -9.16 -5.69
C TYR A 30 -5.40 -9.21 -6.70
N PHE A 31 -4.55 -10.23 -6.61
CA PHE A 31 -3.46 -10.43 -7.56
C PHE A 31 -3.67 -11.71 -8.36
N GLN A 32 -3.54 -11.61 -9.68
CA GLN A 32 -3.64 -12.73 -10.61
C GLN A 32 -2.29 -13.01 -11.29
N ARG A 33 -2.04 -14.28 -11.64
CA ARG A 33 -0.84 -14.69 -12.40
C ARG A 33 -1.03 -14.30 -13.85
N LYS A 34 0.02 -13.76 -14.48
CA LYS A 34 0.05 -13.62 -15.93
C LYS A 34 0.33 -15.01 -16.52
N ASP A 35 -0.65 -15.62 -17.15
CA ASP A 35 -0.45 -16.90 -17.84
C ASP A 35 0.18 -16.63 -19.22
N SER A 36 1.47 -16.95 -19.37
CA SER A 36 2.13 -17.09 -20.68
C SER A 36 1.67 -18.34 -21.45
N THR A 37 0.79 -19.15 -20.85
CA THR A 37 0.35 -20.47 -21.35
C THR A 37 -0.95 -20.43 -22.15
N MET A 38 -1.54 -19.25 -22.38
CA MET A 38 -2.84 -19.17 -23.07
C MET A 38 -2.81 -19.77 -24.49
N ALA A 39 -1.67 -19.69 -25.19
CA ALA A 39 -1.47 -20.32 -26.49
C ALA A 39 -1.29 -21.85 -26.44
N GLU A 40 -0.84 -22.41 -25.32
CA GLU A 40 -0.66 -23.86 -25.12
C GLU A 40 -1.94 -24.54 -24.65
N ARG A 41 -2.75 -23.84 -23.84
CA ARG A 41 -4.01 -24.37 -23.27
C ARG A 41 -5.13 -24.57 -24.29
N ILE A 42 -5.14 -23.80 -25.38
CA ILE A 42 -6.07 -24.01 -26.51
C ILE A 42 -5.87 -25.40 -27.13
N LYS A 43 -4.68 -26.01 -27.00
CA LYS A 43 -4.38 -27.33 -27.56
C LYS A 43 -4.90 -28.50 -26.71
N THR A 44 -5.15 -28.32 -25.41
CA THR A 44 -5.42 -29.45 -24.49
C THR A 44 -6.88 -29.62 -24.06
N ASN A 45 -7.79 -28.71 -24.47
CA ASN A 45 -9.23 -28.75 -24.14
C ASN A 45 -9.53 -28.95 -22.64
N ASP A 46 -8.64 -28.47 -21.76
CA ASP A 46 -8.82 -28.54 -20.32
C ASP A 46 -9.83 -27.48 -19.86
N ARG A 47 -10.99 -27.94 -19.36
CA ARG A 47 -12.16 -27.10 -19.02
C ARG A 47 -12.27 -26.77 -17.53
N ARG A 48 -11.18 -26.74 -16.77
CA ARG A 48 -11.22 -26.24 -15.38
C ARG A 48 -10.80 -24.76 -15.34
N PRO A 49 -11.72 -23.80 -15.15
CA PRO A 49 -11.33 -22.44 -14.86
C PRO A 49 -10.99 -22.35 -13.36
N ASN A 50 -9.77 -22.68 -12.95
CA ASN A 50 -9.31 -22.21 -11.64
C ASN A 50 -8.52 -20.91 -11.82
N HIS A 51 -9.27 -19.83 -12.03
CA HIS A 51 -8.79 -18.44 -11.93
C HIS A 51 -8.77 -17.98 -10.46
N GLY A 52 -8.57 -18.92 -9.53
CA GLY A 52 -8.58 -18.66 -8.10
C GLY A 52 -7.61 -17.54 -7.75
N LYS A 53 -8.11 -16.53 -7.04
CA LYS A 53 -7.31 -15.45 -6.44
C LYS A 53 -6.07 -16.09 -5.82
N LEU A 54 -4.85 -15.67 -6.16
CA LEU A 54 -3.64 -16.34 -5.65
C LEU A 54 -3.21 -15.83 -4.28
N LEU A 55 -3.63 -14.61 -3.95
CA LEU A 55 -3.27 -13.85 -2.77
C LEU A 55 -4.46 -12.98 -2.39
N VAL A 56 -4.81 -12.98 -1.10
CA VAL A 56 -5.71 -11.99 -0.49
C VAL A 56 -4.92 -11.24 0.56
N ALA A 57 -5.07 -9.92 0.59
CA ALA A 57 -4.48 -9.08 1.62
C ALA A 57 -5.52 -8.12 2.20
N ALA A 58 -5.43 -7.92 3.51
CA ALA A 58 -6.09 -6.85 4.23
C ALA A 58 -5.03 -5.80 4.56
N ILE A 59 -5.23 -4.57 4.09
CA ILE A 59 -4.35 -3.44 4.40
C ILE A 59 -5.01 -2.61 5.50
N ASP A 60 -4.35 -2.55 6.64
CA ASP A 60 -4.66 -1.58 7.69
C ASP A 60 -3.90 -0.29 7.39
N PHE A 61 -4.60 0.65 6.75
CA PHE A 61 -4.09 1.99 6.56
C PHE A 61 -4.48 2.84 7.76
N GLY A 62 -3.69 2.80 8.83
CA GLY A 62 -3.97 3.51 10.09
C GLY A 62 -3.49 4.97 10.10
N THR A 63 -3.87 5.69 11.16
CA THR A 63 -3.48 7.10 11.36
C THR A 63 -1.99 7.23 11.70
N THR A 64 -1.51 6.40 12.60
CA THR A 64 -0.11 6.39 13.06
C THR A 64 0.75 5.46 12.24
N CYS A 65 0.26 4.24 12.03
CA CYS A 65 0.99 3.16 11.39
C CYS A 65 0.12 2.51 10.31
N THR A 66 0.77 1.94 9.30
CA THR A 66 0.16 1.20 8.21
C THR A 66 0.78 -0.19 8.17
N GLY A 67 -0.05 -1.22 8.05
CA GLY A 67 0.38 -2.61 7.93
C GLY A 67 -0.54 -3.40 7.02
N TYR A 68 -0.22 -4.68 6.84
CA TYR A 68 -1.08 -5.60 6.12
C TYR A 68 -0.97 -7.01 6.68
N ALA A 69 -2.02 -7.78 6.49
CA ALA A 69 -2.03 -9.23 6.66
C ALA A 69 -2.39 -9.86 5.32
N TYR A 70 -1.81 -11.01 5.01
CA TYR A 70 -2.08 -11.69 3.74
C TYR A 70 -2.12 -13.20 3.88
N SER A 71 -2.80 -13.85 2.94
CA SER A 71 -2.80 -15.30 2.80
C SER A 71 -2.80 -15.68 1.32
N LEU A 72 -1.98 -16.68 0.98
CA LEU A 72 -2.01 -17.31 -0.33
C LEU A 72 -3.06 -18.40 -0.34
N THR A 73 -3.78 -18.57 -1.45
CA THR A 73 -4.87 -19.55 -1.51
C THR A 73 -4.40 -20.98 -1.22
N GLN A 74 -3.19 -21.34 -1.66
CA GLN A 74 -2.60 -22.65 -1.35
C GLN A 74 -2.31 -22.83 0.15
N ASP A 75 -1.86 -21.77 0.82
CA ASP A 75 -1.58 -21.81 2.26
C ASP A 75 -2.88 -21.84 3.05
N TYR A 76 -3.89 -21.07 2.63
CA TYR A 76 -5.22 -21.05 3.22
C TYR A 76 -5.94 -22.40 3.10
N GLU A 77 -5.86 -23.05 1.94
CA GLU A 77 -6.45 -24.39 1.71
C GLU A 77 -5.82 -25.45 2.63
N ARG A 78 -4.54 -25.30 2.96
CA ARG A 78 -3.81 -26.21 3.86
C ARG A 78 -4.08 -25.90 5.33
N ASP A 79 -4.04 -24.63 5.70
CA ASP A 79 -4.29 -24.13 7.04
C ASP A 79 -4.86 -22.70 6.96
N PRO A 80 -6.17 -22.52 7.18
CA PRO A 80 -6.82 -21.21 7.15
C PRO A 80 -6.26 -20.19 8.16
N LEU A 81 -5.55 -20.63 9.20
CA LEU A 81 -4.93 -19.77 10.20
C LEU A 81 -3.49 -19.37 9.86
N ASN A 82 -2.94 -19.88 8.75
CA ASN A 82 -1.63 -19.49 8.25
C ASN A 82 -1.71 -18.11 7.56
N ILE A 83 -1.57 -17.05 8.36
CA ILE A 83 -1.63 -15.66 7.93
C ILE A 83 -0.25 -15.01 8.02
N GLY A 84 0.23 -14.48 6.90
CA GLY A 84 1.45 -13.68 6.83
C GLY A 84 1.23 -12.29 7.41
N THR A 85 1.90 -11.98 8.52
CA THR A 85 1.73 -10.71 9.26
C THR A 85 3.02 -9.97 9.57
N LYS A 86 4.18 -10.65 9.58
CA LYS A 86 5.48 -10.03 9.87
C LYS A 86 6.16 -9.58 8.57
N GLN A 87 6.62 -8.34 8.54
CA GLN A 87 7.28 -7.75 7.39
C GLN A 87 8.67 -7.20 7.72
N SER A 88 9.60 -7.34 6.77
CA SER A 88 10.82 -6.54 6.76
C SER A 88 10.53 -5.24 6.01
N TRP A 89 10.24 -4.18 6.75
CA TRP A 89 10.03 -2.85 6.18
C TRP A 89 11.37 -2.19 5.90
N LYS A 90 11.54 -1.66 4.67
CA LYS A 90 12.77 -0.94 4.32
C LYS A 90 12.96 0.25 5.28
N GLY A 91 14.20 0.48 5.69
CA GLY A 91 14.53 1.53 6.67
C GLY A 91 14.21 1.19 8.13
N SER A 92 13.62 0.03 8.41
CA SER A 92 13.50 -0.52 9.77
C SER A 92 14.73 -1.38 10.10
N ALA A 93 15.20 -1.31 11.34
CA ALA A 93 16.23 -2.24 11.86
C ALA A 93 15.63 -3.60 12.25
N GLU A 94 14.31 -3.66 12.43
CA GLU A 94 13.60 -4.82 12.95
C GLU A 94 12.46 -5.26 12.02
N ILE A 95 12.15 -6.57 12.06
CA ILE A 95 10.94 -7.12 11.44
C ILE A 95 9.75 -6.70 12.29
N GLY A 96 8.77 -6.04 11.68
CA GLY A 96 7.61 -5.49 12.37
C GLY A 96 6.31 -5.76 11.62
N LEU A 97 5.18 -5.48 12.28
CA LEU A 97 3.84 -5.65 11.71
C LEU A 97 3.38 -4.44 10.89
N GLN A 98 4.03 -3.29 11.09
CA GLN A 98 3.58 -2.02 10.53
C GLN A 98 4.77 -1.08 10.30
N ALA A 99 4.59 -0.13 9.39
CA ALA A 99 5.47 1.03 9.19
C ALA A 99 4.72 2.33 9.54
N PRO A 100 5.41 3.44 9.85
CA PRO A 100 4.77 4.73 10.05
C PRO A 100 3.91 5.14 8.85
N THR A 101 2.74 5.75 9.09
CA THR A 101 1.93 6.37 8.03
C THR A 101 2.54 7.72 7.64
N SER A 102 3.70 7.64 7.02
CA SER A 102 4.58 8.75 6.65
C SER A 102 4.98 8.60 5.18
N ILE A 103 4.96 9.69 4.42
CA ILE A 103 5.28 9.70 2.99
C ILE A 103 6.08 10.95 2.63
N LEU A 104 7.06 10.78 1.76
CA LEU A 104 7.98 11.83 1.36
C LEU A 104 7.95 12.01 -0.17
N PHE A 105 7.84 13.26 -0.60
CA PHE A 105 8.02 13.67 -1.99
C PHE A 105 9.19 14.64 -2.11
N ASP A 106 9.88 14.56 -3.23
CA ASP A 106 10.96 15.48 -3.58
C ASP A 106 10.43 16.90 -3.91
N PRO A 107 11.31 17.91 -4.12
CA PRO A 107 10.88 19.26 -4.50
C PRO A 107 10.04 19.34 -5.78
N GLY A 108 10.17 18.35 -6.67
CA GLY A 108 9.38 18.20 -7.90
C GLY A 108 8.02 17.53 -7.69
N LYS A 109 7.62 17.25 -6.44
CA LYS A 109 6.40 16.50 -6.07
C LYS A 109 6.40 15.06 -6.58
N ASN A 110 7.56 14.48 -6.86
CA ASN A 110 7.69 13.07 -7.20
C ASN A 110 7.76 12.23 -5.92
N PHE A 111 7.10 11.08 -5.93
CA PHE A 111 7.16 10.14 -4.83
C PHE A 111 8.61 9.70 -4.60
N HIS A 112 9.10 9.83 -3.38
CA HIS A 112 10.43 9.38 -2.99
C HIS A 112 10.36 8.09 -2.16
N SER A 113 9.64 8.12 -1.03
CA SER A 113 9.56 6.97 -0.13
C SER A 113 8.33 7.01 0.78
N PHE A 114 8.03 5.87 1.40
CA PHE A 114 6.96 5.67 2.38
C PHE A 114 7.55 5.03 3.66
N GLY A 115 6.86 5.16 4.80
CA GLY A 115 7.21 4.48 6.03
C GLY A 115 8.52 4.96 6.65
N PHE A 116 9.28 4.02 7.21
CA PHE A 116 10.56 4.31 7.86
C PHE A 116 11.57 4.99 6.92
N GLU A 117 11.61 4.62 5.64
CA GLU A 117 12.47 5.29 4.64
C GLU A 117 12.12 6.77 4.48
N ALA A 118 10.83 7.13 4.53
CA ALA A 118 10.39 8.53 4.48
C ALA A 118 10.86 9.30 5.71
N GLU A 119 10.68 8.75 6.90
CA GLU A 119 11.09 9.40 8.15
C GLU A 119 12.61 9.55 8.24
N ASN A 120 13.37 8.49 7.93
CA ASN A 120 14.83 8.52 7.99
C ASN A 120 15.40 9.54 6.99
N LYS A 121 14.92 9.50 5.74
CA LYS A 121 15.35 10.47 4.72
C LYS A 121 15.02 11.90 5.13
N TYR A 122 13.83 12.14 5.66
CA TYR A 122 13.43 13.49 6.09
C TYR A 122 14.27 13.98 7.28
N LYS A 123 14.56 13.12 8.27
CA LYS A 123 15.46 13.43 9.39
C LYS A 123 16.87 13.80 8.90
N ASP A 124 17.41 13.06 7.94
CA ASP A 124 18.72 13.36 7.34
C ASP A 124 18.72 14.71 6.60
N LEU A 125 17.67 15.00 5.83
CA LEU A 125 17.49 16.29 5.17
C LEU A 125 17.32 17.42 6.19
N ALA A 126 16.64 17.17 7.30
CA ALA A 126 16.43 18.14 8.37
C ALA A 126 17.75 18.49 9.07
N PHE A 127 18.54 17.47 9.43
CA PHE A 127 19.88 17.63 9.99
C PHE A 127 20.79 18.48 9.09
N LYS A 128 20.70 18.28 7.77
CA LYS A 128 21.48 19.04 6.76
C LYS A 128 20.84 20.38 6.35
N LYS A 129 19.69 20.76 6.92
CA LYS A 129 18.90 21.95 6.54
C LYS A 129 18.44 21.99 5.07
N GLN A 130 18.28 20.83 4.43
CA GLN A 130 17.89 20.66 3.02
C GLN A 130 16.42 20.24 2.81
N HIS A 131 15.65 20.11 3.90
CA HIS A 131 14.27 19.60 3.87
C HIS A 131 13.21 20.61 3.41
N ARG A 132 13.53 21.92 3.36
CA ARG A 132 12.53 23.00 3.20
C ARG A 132 11.66 22.86 1.96
N ASP A 133 12.22 22.37 0.86
CA ASP A 133 11.49 22.19 -0.40
C ASP A 133 10.85 20.82 -0.58
N TRP A 134 11.10 19.88 0.33
CA TRP A 134 10.52 18.54 0.30
C TRP A 134 9.12 18.53 0.91
N TYR A 135 8.24 17.68 0.39
CA TYR A 135 6.88 17.53 0.90
C TYR A 135 6.82 16.27 1.76
N PHE A 136 6.91 16.46 3.07
CA PHE A 136 6.77 15.39 4.04
C PHE A 136 5.38 15.45 4.66
N PHE A 137 4.67 14.32 4.62
CA PHE A 137 3.37 14.16 5.24
C PHE A 137 3.44 13.03 6.26
N ARG A 138 2.96 13.31 7.47
CA ARG A 138 2.84 12.35 8.58
C ARG A 138 1.42 12.41 9.11
N HIS A 139 0.86 11.27 9.47
CA HIS A 139 -0.52 11.16 9.99
C HIS A 139 -1.60 11.75 9.07
N PHE A 140 -1.34 11.78 7.75
CA PHE A 140 -2.21 12.47 6.80
C PHE A 140 -3.61 11.81 6.65
N LYS A 141 -3.81 10.58 7.15
CA LYS A 141 -5.14 9.97 7.29
C LYS A 141 -6.07 10.79 8.19
N MET A 142 -5.54 11.54 9.16
CA MET A 142 -6.34 12.33 10.10
C MET A 142 -7.25 13.37 9.42
N ILE A 143 -6.92 13.79 8.18
CA ILE A 143 -7.81 14.66 7.42
C ILE A 143 -9.21 14.05 7.23
N LEU A 144 -9.31 12.73 7.12
CA LEU A 144 -10.58 12.03 6.96
C LEU A 144 -11.47 12.25 8.20
N HIS A 145 -10.89 12.29 9.39
CA HIS A 145 -11.64 12.50 10.64
C HIS A 145 -12.01 13.96 10.87
N HIS A 146 -11.12 14.89 10.51
CA HIS A 146 -11.30 16.31 10.86
C HIS A 146 -12.06 17.11 9.81
N VAL A 147 -12.07 16.68 8.55
CA VAL A 147 -12.75 17.40 7.46
C VAL A 147 -14.15 16.80 7.27
N LYS A 148 -15.17 17.64 7.51
CA LYS A 148 -16.59 17.28 7.33
C LYS A 148 -16.89 16.97 5.86
N ASN A 149 -16.46 17.84 4.94
CA ASN A 149 -16.71 17.73 3.50
C ASN A 149 -15.43 17.39 2.75
N LEU A 150 -15.12 16.09 2.68
CA LEU A 150 -13.99 15.60 1.87
C LEU A 150 -14.41 15.63 0.40
N THR A 151 -13.61 16.25 -0.46
CA THR A 151 -13.84 16.29 -1.91
C THR A 151 -12.62 15.78 -2.66
N ARG A 152 -12.75 15.53 -3.97
CA ARG A 152 -11.62 15.16 -4.82
C ARG A 152 -10.54 16.24 -4.90
N ASP A 153 -10.89 17.48 -4.56
CA ASP A 153 -10.02 18.65 -4.58
C ASP A 153 -9.41 18.99 -3.23
N THR A 154 -9.72 18.21 -2.18
CA THR A 154 -9.12 18.41 -0.85
C THR A 154 -7.59 18.37 -0.94
N ASP A 155 -6.96 19.41 -0.39
CA ASP A 155 -5.51 19.50 -0.24
C ASP A 155 -5.07 19.02 1.14
N LEU A 156 -3.87 18.46 1.19
CA LEU A 156 -3.12 18.19 2.39
C LEU A 156 -1.99 19.20 2.52
N GLU A 157 -1.72 19.63 3.75
CA GLU A 157 -0.58 20.45 4.09
C GLU A 157 0.60 19.57 4.52
N ALA A 158 1.75 19.75 3.87
CA ALA A 158 3.01 19.11 4.25
C ALA A 158 3.64 19.84 5.45
N THR A 159 4.65 19.24 6.08
CA THR A 159 5.35 19.83 7.24
C THR A 159 6.00 21.19 6.93
N ASN A 160 6.23 21.51 5.66
CA ASN A 160 6.74 22.80 5.18
C ASN A 160 5.62 23.78 4.79
N GLN A 161 4.36 23.52 5.17
CA GLN A 161 3.17 24.34 4.87
C GLN A 161 2.79 24.41 3.38
N LYS A 162 3.47 23.63 2.50
CA LYS A 162 3.10 23.55 1.09
C LYS A 162 1.96 22.55 0.90
N LEU A 163 1.07 22.85 -0.05
CA LEU A 163 -0.12 22.05 -0.32
C LEU A 163 0.10 21.01 -1.42
N MET A 164 -0.52 19.84 -1.26
CA MET A 164 -0.63 18.82 -2.30
C MET A 164 -1.96 18.08 -2.22
N LYS A 165 -2.52 17.68 -3.37
CA LYS A 165 -3.83 17.02 -3.43
C LYS A 165 -3.84 15.73 -2.61
N ALA A 166 -4.83 15.58 -1.73
CA ALA A 166 -4.99 14.42 -0.87
C ALA A 166 -4.99 13.12 -1.69
N ARG A 167 -5.75 13.10 -2.81
CA ARG A 167 -5.79 11.96 -3.74
C ARG A 167 -4.41 11.47 -4.16
N VAL A 168 -3.47 12.37 -4.46
CA VAL A 168 -2.11 12.02 -4.89
C VAL A 168 -1.36 11.35 -3.75
N VAL A 169 -1.41 11.94 -2.56
CA VAL A 169 -0.72 11.43 -1.36
C VAL A 169 -1.21 10.03 -0.98
N PHE A 170 -2.52 9.84 -0.84
CA PHE A 170 -3.11 8.54 -0.52
C PHE A 170 -2.84 7.49 -1.60
N THR A 171 -2.99 7.84 -2.89
CA THR A 171 -2.73 6.90 -3.99
C THR A 171 -1.29 6.41 -3.96
N LYS A 172 -0.32 7.30 -3.76
CA LYS A 172 1.10 6.93 -3.72
C LYS A 172 1.43 6.09 -2.48
N ALA A 173 0.84 6.41 -1.33
CA ALA A 173 1.01 5.62 -0.12
C ALA A 173 0.47 4.19 -0.28
N ILE A 174 -0.76 4.03 -0.76
CA ILE A 174 -1.38 2.72 -0.98
C ILE A 174 -0.57 1.89 -1.99
N LYS A 175 -0.11 2.51 -3.08
CA LYS A 175 0.76 1.85 -4.06
C LYS A 175 2.06 1.35 -3.43
N ALA A 176 2.72 2.16 -2.59
CA ALA A 176 3.95 1.76 -1.91
C ALA A 176 3.72 0.54 -0.99
N VAL A 177 2.59 0.47 -0.29
CA VAL A 177 2.23 -0.68 0.56
C VAL A 177 1.98 -1.94 -0.27
N ILE A 178 1.29 -1.81 -1.40
CA ILE A 178 1.04 -2.91 -2.34
C ILE A 178 2.35 -3.43 -2.95
N GLU A 179 3.24 -2.55 -3.39
CA GLU A 179 4.56 -2.92 -3.93
C GLU A 179 5.42 -3.64 -2.88
N HIS A 180 5.35 -3.18 -1.61
CA HIS A 180 6.01 -3.85 -0.49
C HIS A 180 5.46 -5.26 -0.27
N LEU A 181 4.14 -5.43 -0.19
CA LEU A 181 3.46 -6.73 -0.10
C LEU A 181 3.89 -7.68 -1.23
N GLN A 182 3.90 -7.22 -2.47
CA GLN A 182 4.30 -8.02 -3.62
C GLN A 182 5.75 -8.51 -3.48
N THR A 183 6.66 -7.62 -3.08
CA THR A 183 8.07 -7.95 -2.88
C THR A 183 8.24 -8.98 -1.78
N THR A 184 7.53 -8.82 -0.65
CA THR A 184 7.54 -9.79 0.46
C THR A 184 7.07 -11.17 -0.01
N VAL A 185 5.91 -11.26 -0.67
CA VAL A 185 5.36 -12.53 -1.15
C VAL A 185 6.27 -13.23 -2.17
N ILE A 186 6.90 -12.47 -3.08
CA ILE A 186 7.84 -13.03 -4.05
C ILE A 186 9.09 -13.60 -3.34
N SER A 187 9.62 -12.87 -2.35
CA SER A 187 10.82 -13.29 -1.62
C SER A 187 10.62 -14.57 -0.81
N THR A 188 9.45 -14.78 -0.21
CA THR A 188 9.13 -15.98 0.59
C THR A 188 9.04 -17.26 -0.25
N LYS A 189 8.78 -17.17 -1.56
CA LYS A 189 8.66 -18.32 -2.47
C LYS A 189 9.98 -18.79 -3.10
N SER A 190 11.11 -18.14 -2.78
CA SER A 190 12.41 -18.45 -3.39
C SER A 190 13.27 -19.41 -2.55
N TYR A 191 12.69 -20.05 -1.54
CA TYR A 191 13.30 -21.05 -0.68
C TYR A 191 12.53 -22.37 -0.73
#